data_AF-A0A358EHD0-F1
#
_entry.id   AF-A0A358EHD0-F1
#
_cell.length_a   1.000
_cell.length_b   1.000
_cell.length_c   1.000
_cell.angle_alpha   90.00
_cell.angle_beta   90.00
_cell.angle_gamma   90.00
#
_symmetry.space_group_name_H-M   'P 1'
#
loop_
_entity.id
_entity.type
_entity.pdbx_description
1 polymer ?
#
loop_
_entity_poly.entity_id
_entity_poly.type
_entity_poly.pdbx_seq_one_letter_code
_entity_poly.pdbx_strand_id
1 'polypeptide(L)' 'YMLVYASHDSDRTPHIFAVDKASGEELARVEIPSDNRYQMMTYMHEGKQYIVISTNGGNFAMTLPSSD' A
#
# COMPACT_ATOMS: atom_id res chain seq x y z
N TYR A 1 -4.23 2.74 15.26
CA TYR A 1 -3.02 3.32 14.62
C TYR A 1 -2.64 2.40 13.48
N MET A 2 -2.32 2.92 12.30
CA MET A 2 -2.29 2.10 11.09
C MET A 2 -0.92 1.44 10.86
N LEU A 3 -0.93 0.18 10.41
CA LEU A 3 0.22 -0.49 9.79
C LEU A 3 -0.12 -0.76 8.33
N VAL A 4 0.85 -0.50 7.45
CA VAL A 4 0.75 -0.80 6.02
C VAL A 4 1.84 -1.79 5.64
N TYR A 5 1.48 -2.86 4.94
CA TYR A 5 2.43 -3.86 4.46
C TYR A 5 2.03 -4.45 3.10
N ALA A 6 3.01 -4.99 2.37
CA ALA A 6 2.78 -5.72 1.13
C ALA A 6 2.74 -7.23 1.42
N SER A 7 1.76 -7.93 0.87
CA SER A 7 1.64 -9.39 0.96
C SER A 7 0.78 -9.90 -0.20
N HIS A 8 0.47 -11.19 -0.20
CA HIS A 8 -0.48 -11.81 -1.11
C HIS A 8 -1.80 -12.13 -0.40
N ASP A 9 -2.92 -12.07 -1.13
CA ASP A 9 -4.19 -12.68 -0.71
C ASP A 9 -4.11 -14.22 -0.89
N SER A 10 -5.14 -14.93 -0.45
CA SER A 10 -5.27 -16.39 -0.48
C SER A 10 -5.06 -17.02 -1.87
N ASP A 11 -5.38 -16.29 -2.94
CA ASP A 11 -5.21 -16.68 -4.34
C ASP A 11 -3.81 -16.36 -4.91
N ARG A 12 -2.91 -15.81 -4.07
CA ARG A 12 -1.59 -15.30 -4.42
C ARG A 12 -1.57 -13.99 -5.20
N THR A 13 -2.68 -13.26 -5.27
CA THR A 13 -2.71 -11.93 -5.87
C THR A 13 -1.99 -10.93 -4.95
N PRO A 14 -0.99 -10.16 -5.43
CA PRO A 14 -0.24 -9.24 -4.59
C PRO A 14 -1.05 -7.98 -4.26
N HIS A 15 -0.97 -7.56 -3.00
CA HIS A 15 -1.72 -6.43 -2.46
C HIS A 15 -0.88 -5.59 -1.49
N ILE A 16 -1.31 -4.34 -1.31
CA ILE A 16 -0.99 -3.53 -0.13
C ILE A 16 -2.17 -3.63 0.83
N PHE A 17 -1.88 -3.98 2.08
CA PHE A 17 -2.85 -4.07 3.16
C PHE A 17 -2.66 -2.92 4.14
N ALA A 18 -3.76 -2.33 4.58
CA ALA A 18 -3.82 -1.41 5.69
C ALA A 18 -4.60 -2.07 6.84
N VAL A 19 -3.98 -2.15 8.01
CA VAL A 19 -4.59 -2.78 9.19
C VAL A 19 -4.53 -1.83 10.39
N ASP A 20 -5.50 -1.94 11.29
CA ASP A 20 -5.32 -1.40 12.64
C ASP A 20 -4.26 -2.24 13.34
N LYS A 21 -3.17 -1.61 13.74
CA LYS A 21 -2.01 -2.30 14.29
C LYS A 21 -2.24 -2.76 15.74
N ALA A 22 -3.30 -2.32 16.42
CA ALA A 22 -3.66 -2.80 17.75
C ALA A 22 -4.47 -4.10 17.67
N SER A 23 -5.52 -4.10 16.86
CA SER A 23 -6.45 -5.24 16.76
C SER A 23 -6.05 -6.26 15.70
N GLY A 24 -5.30 -5.84 14.67
CA GLY A 24 -5.03 -6.64 13.48
C GLY A 24 -6.19 -6.64 12.46
N GLU A 25 -7.24 -5.85 12.69
CA GLU A 25 -8.36 -5.72 11.76
C GLU A 25 -7.91 -5.09 10.43
N GLU A 26 -8.28 -5.70 9.32
CA GLU A 26 -8.07 -5.13 7.99
C GLU A 26 -8.99 -3.93 7.78
N LEU A 27 -8.39 -2.77 7.49
CA LEU A 27 -9.10 -1.52 7.22
C LEU A 27 -9.34 -1.35 5.72
N ALA A 28 -8.38 -1.77 4.90
CA ALA A 28 -8.44 -1.71 3.45
C ALA A 28 -7.35 -2.58 2.81
N ARG A 29 -7.56 -2.90 1.52
CA ARG A 29 -6.53 -3.48 0.65
C ARG A 29 -6.62 -2.93 -0.76
N VAL A 30 -5.48 -2.88 -1.44
CA VAL A 30 -5.37 -2.44 -2.84
C VAL A 30 -4.47 -3.42 -3.59
N GLU A 31 -4.95 -3.96 -4.71
CA GLU A 31 -4.18 -4.82 -5.59
C GLU A 31 -3.02 -4.04 -6.24
N ILE A 32 -1.87 -4.68 -6.39
CA ILE A 32 -0.70 -4.11 -7.06
C ILE A 32 -0.32 -4.96 -8.28
N PRO A 33 0.30 -4.37 -9.32
CA PRO A 33 0.55 -5.10 -10.57
C PRO A 33 1.60 -6.21 -10.47
N SER A 34 2.40 -6.24 -9.39
CA SER A 34 3.45 -7.23 -9.17
C SER A 34 4.02 -7.15 -7.76
N ASP A 35 4.74 -8.21 -7.34
CA ASP A 35 5.36 -8.31 -6.02
C ASP A 35 6.24 -7.09 -5.66
N ASN A 36 6.04 -6.60 -4.43
CA ASN A 36 6.93 -5.61 -3.83
C ASN A 36 8.25 -6.27 -3.42
N ARG A 37 9.39 -5.65 -3.75
CA ARG A 37 10.69 -6.28 -3.54
C ARG A 37 11.50 -5.76 -2.37
N TYR A 38 11.42 -4.47 -2.03
CA TYR A 38 12.36 -3.94 -1.04
C TYR A 38 11.86 -2.80 -0.18
N GLN A 39 11.35 -1.70 -0.77
CA GLN A 39 11.07 -0.51 0.03
C GLN A 39 9.72 0.08 -0.32
N MET A 40 8.87 0.11 0.70
CA MET A 40 7.74 1.02 0.73
C MET A 40 8.19 2.29 1.44
N MET A 41 7.86 3.42 0.84
CA MET A 41 8.12 4.73 1.43
C MET A 41 6.86 5.55 1.40
N THR A 42 6.78 6.58 2.25
CA THR A 42 5.69 7.54 2.21
C THR A 42 6.23 8.96 2.19
N TYR A 43 5.50 9.86 1.53
CA TYR A 43 5.78 11.29 1.52
C TYR A 43 4.48 12.09 1.47
N MET A 44 4.54 13.35 1.90
CA MET A 44 3.46 14.31 1.74
C MET A 44 3.76 15.21 0.54
N HIS A 45 2.78 15.46 -0.30
CA HIS A 45 2.85 16.45 -1.38
C HIS A 45 1.49 17.10 -1.56
N GLU A 46 1.45 18.44 -1.56
CA GLU A 46 0.22 19.22 -1.71
C GLU A 46 -0.92 18.80 -0.75
N GLY A 47 -0.57 18.49 0.51
CA GLY A 47 -1.54 18.06 1.52
C GLY A 47 -2.03 16.61 1.37
N LYS A 48 -1.57 15.88 0.35
CA LYS A 48 -1.90 14.46 0.13
C LYS A 48 -0.74 13.56 0.54
N GLN A 49 -1.08 12.46 1.20
CA GLN A 49 -0.12 11.42 1.54
C GLN A 49 0.00 10.42 0.39
N TYR A 50 1.23 10.08 0.04
CA TYR A 50 1.55 9.11 -1.00
C TYR A 50 2.27 7.92 -0.39
N ILE A 51 2.02 6.73 -0.94
CA ILE A 51 2.75 5.51 -0.69
C ILE A 51 3.46 5.14 -1.99
N VAL A 52 4.77 4.97 -1.93
CA VAL A 52 5.60 4.52 -3.05
C VAL A 52 5.97 3.07 -2.84
N ILE A 53 5.76 2.25 -3.86
CA ILE A 53 6.11 0.83 -3.89
C ILE A 53 7.13 0.57 -4.99
N SER A 54 8.09 -0.31 -4.72
CA SER A 54 9.13 -0.70 -5.69
C SER A 54 8.86 -2.13 -6.17
N THR A 55 8.58 -2.30 -7.45
CA THR A 55 8.31 -3.63 -8.05
C THR A 55 9.36 -4.01 -9.09
N ASN A 56 9.30 -5.26 -9.60
CA ASN A 56 10.18 -5.73 -10.67
C ASN A 56 10.08 -4.93 -11.98
N GLY A 57 9.05 -4.11 -12.15
CA GLY A 57 8.82 -3.28 -13.34
C GLY A 57 9.06 -1.78 -13.15
N GLY A 58 9.47 -1.33 -11.96
CA GLY A 58 9.69 0.09 -11.65
C GLY A 58 9.02 0.55 -10.35
N ASN A 59 9.00 1.86 -10.12
CA ASN A 59 8.39 2.47 -8.95
C ASN A 59 6.98 2.97 -9.27
N PHE A 60 6.03 2.71 -8.37
CA PHE A 60 4.66 3.19 -8.48
C PHE A 60 4.30 3.99 -7.23
N ALA A 61 3.62 5.12 -7.40
CA ALA A 61 3.10 5.93 -6.30
C ALA A 61 1.57 5.88 -6.31
N MET A 62 0.98 5.67 -5.14
CA MET A 62 -0.47 5.63 -4.93
C MET A 62 -0.86 6.60 -3.83
N THR A 63 -2.04 7.20 -3.96
CA THR A 63 -2.68 8.03 -2.95
C THR A 63 -4.17 7.72 -2.92
N LEU A 64 -4.85 8.04 -1.82
CA LEU A 64 -6.29 7.92 -1.77
C LEU A 64 -6.93 8.90 -2.77
N PRO A 65 -8.05 8.53 -3.43
CA PRO A 65 -8.80 9.48 -4.25
C PRO A 65 -9.15 10.72 -3.42
N SER A 66 -8.91 11.93 -3.95
CA SER A 66 -9.49 13.12 -3.33
C SER A 66 -10.99 13.09 -3.53
N SER A 67 -11.74 13.23 -2.46
CA SER A 67 -13.14 13.63 -2.52
C SER A 67 -13.16 15.11 -2.90
N ASP A 68 -13.39 15.42 -4.17
CA ASP A 68 -13.77 16.77 -4.59
C ASP A 68 -15.20 17.09 -4.10
#